data_AF-A0A699ZXL8-F1
#
_entry.id   AF-A0A699ZXL8-F1
#
_cell.length_a   1.000
_cell.length_b   1.000
_cell.length_c   1.000
_cell.angle_alpha   90.00
_cell.angle_beta   90.00
_cell.angle_gamma   90.00
#
_symmetry.space_group_name_H-M   'P 1'
#
loop_
_entity.id
_entity.type
_entity.pdbx_description
1 polymer ?
#
loop_
_entity_poly.entity_id
_entity_poly.type
_entity_poly.pdbx_seq_one_letter_code
_entity_poly.pdbx_strand_id
1 'polypeptide(L)'
;MLPFPKLQWKALDEIDAGVCDGMTYKQIAREMPEEFAARKQDKLRYRYPAGESYLDVVQRLEPVITEIERERECVVIVSHQAVLRAVLGYFMVSCLPRMPPTHC
;
A
#
# COMPACT_ATOMS: atom_id res chain seq x y z
N MET A 1 22.81 9.21 14.86
CA MET A 1 21.42 9.51 14.44
C MET A 1 21.48 10.46 13.26
N LEU A 2 20.63 10.28 12.24
CA LEU A 2 20.62 11.18 11.08
C LEU A 2 20.00 12.54 11.46
N PRO A 3 20.57 13.68 11.00
CA PRO A 3 20.27 15.03 11.44
C PRO A 3 19.01 15.63 10.78
N PHE A 4 17.97 14.83 10.62
CA PHE A 4 16.69 15.27 10.05
C PHE A 4 15.51 14.88 10.96
N PRO A 5 14.44 15.70 10.97
CA PRO A 5 13.22 15.41 11.71
C PRO A 5 12.61 14.10 11.20
N LYS A 6 12.06 13.31 12.13
CA LYS A 6 11.42 12.03 11.84
C LYS A 6 9.99 12.12 12.30
N LEU A 7 9.07 12.10 11.35
CA LEU A 7 7.64 12.07 11.61
C LEU A 7 7.16 10.63 11.50
N GLN A 8 6.34 10.20 12.45
CA GLN A 8 5.74 8.86 12.44
C GLN A 8 4.26 9.00 12.13
N TRP A 9 3.81 8.26 11.12
CA TRP A 9 2.44 8.26 10.66
C TRP A 9 1.92 6.84 10.68
N LYS A 10 0.89 6.57 11.50
CA LYS A 10 0.21 5.27 11.49
C LYS A 10 -0.37 4.93 10.11
N ALA A 11 -0.71 5.95 9.32
CA ALA A 11 -1.12 5.81 7.94
C ALA A 11 -0.04 5.24 6.99
N LEU A 12 1.22 5.07 7.44
CA LEU A 12 2.29 4.39 6.69
C LEU A 12 2.52 2.94 7.12
N ASP A 13 1.73 2.42 8.06
CA ASP A 13 1.75 1.00 8.43
C ASP A 13 1.29 0.15 7.25
N GLU A 14 1.83 -1.07 7.14
CA GLU A 14 1.51 -2.00 6.05
C GLU A 14 -0.01 -2.26 5.94
N ILE A 15 -0.45 -2.70 4.76
CA ILE A 15 -1.81 -3.15 4.55
C ILE A 15 -2.21 -4.23 5.57
N ASP A 16 -3.35 -4.03 6.24
CA ASP A 16 -3.88 -5.01 7.19
C ASP A 16 -4.39 -6.25 6.47
N ALA A 17 -3.76 -7.40 6.72
CA ALA A 17 -4.15 -8.69 6.16
C ALA A 17 -5.29 -9.37 6.94
N GLY A 18 -5.76 -8.77 8.03
CA GLY A 18 -6.87 -9.27 8.84
C GLY A 18 -6.64 -10.71 9.30
N VAL A 19 -7.60 -11.60 9.00
CA VAL A 19 -7.49 -13.03 9.34
C VAL A 19 -6.32 -13.75 8.68
N CYS A 20 -5.75 -13.18 7.61
CA CYS A 20 -4.61 -13.74 6.90
C CYS A 20 -3.26 -13.25 7.46
N ASP A 21 -3.26 -12.45 8.53
CA ASP A 21 -2.01 -11.97 9.13
C ASP A 21 -1.16 -13.14 9.68
N GLY A 22 0.15 -13.04 9.50
CA GLY A 22 1.10 -14.12 9.81
C GLY A 22 1.06 -15.34 8.88
N MET A 23 0.14 -15.41 7.91
CA MET A 23 0.10 -16.49 6.92
C MET A 23 0.99 -16.21 5.71
N THR A 24 1.66 -17.24 5.21
CA THR A 24 2.33 -17.16 3.90
C THR A 24 1.30 -17.27 2.77
N TYR A 25 1.61 -16.73 1.59
CA TYR A 25 0.77 -16.89 0.39
C TYR A 25 0.45 -18.36 0.06
N LYS A 26 1.37 -19.29 0.35
CA LYS A 26 1.14 -20.73 0.14
C LYS A 26 0.14 -21.30 1.14
N GLN A 27 0.12 -20.81 2.37
CA GLN A 27 -0.88 -21.20 3.37
C GLN A 27 -2.26 -20.65 3.01
N ILE A 28 -2.35 -19.37 2.65
CA ILE A 28 -3.61 -18.75 2.20
C ILE A 28 -4.20 -19.53 1.02
N ALA A 29 -3.37 -19.89 0.02
CA ALA A 29 -3.84 -20.68 -1.13
C ALA A 29 -4.34 -22.10 -0.77
N ARG A 30 -3.88 -22.68 0.34
CA ARG A 30 -4.27 -24.02 0.80
C ARG A 30 -5.47 -23.98 1.73
N GLU A 31 -5.46 -23.05 2.68
CA GLU A 31 -6.44 -22.95 3.78
C GLU A 31 -7.64 -22.09 3.39
N MET A 32 -7.46 -21.09 2.52
CA MET A 32 -8.48 -20.14 2.07
C MET A 32 -8.42 -19.93 0.54
N PRO A 33 -8.67 -20.97 -0.27
CA PRO A 33 -8.51 -20.91 -1.72
C PRO A 33 -9.43 -19.89 -2.40
N GLU A 34 -10.63 -19.66 -1.85
CA GLU A 34 -11.59 -18.67 -2.36
C GLU A 34 -11.05 -17.24 -2.19
N GLU A 35 -10.52 -16.91 -1.01
CA GLU A 35 -9.87 -15.62 -0.74
C GLU A 35 -8.65 -15.39 -1.64
N PHE A 36 -7.84 -16.43 -1.81
CA PHE A 36 -6.68 -16.37 -2.71
C PHE A 36 -7.10 -16.09 -4.16
N ALA A 37 -8.17 -16.73 -4.63
CA ALA A 37 -8.72 -16.51 -5.97
C ALA A 37 -9.34 -15.12 -6.12
N ALA A 38 -10.16 -14.69 -5.15
CA ALA A 38 -10.80 -13.37 -5.14
C ALA A 38 -9.75 -12.24 -5.18
N ARG A 39 -8.70 -12.35 -4.35
CA ARG A 39 -7.58 -11.40 -4.37
C ARG A 39 -6.84 -11.38 -5.70
N LYS A 40 -6.70 -12.53 -6.36
CA LYS A 40 -6.04 -12.62 -7.67
C LYS A 40 -6.89 -11.97 -8.77
N GLN A 41 -8.22 -12.04 -8.66
CA GLN A 41 -9.16 -11.51 -9.65
C GLN A 41 -9.21 -9.97 -9.64
N ASP A 42 -9.38 -9.35 -8.47
CA ASP A 42 -9.34 -7.88 -8.33
C ASP A 42 -8.53 -7.49 -7.10
N LYS A 43 -7.21 -7.45 -7.27
CA LYS A 43 -6.28 -7.10 -6.18
C LYS A 43 -6.50 -5.69 -5.62
N LEU A 44 -7.02 -4.76 -6.42
CA LEU A 44 -7.20 -3.37 -6.00
C LEU A 44 -8.39 -3.24 -5.04
N ARG A 45 -9.52 -3.87 -5.37
CA ARG A 45 -10.77 -3.78 -4.60
C ARG A 45 -10.94 -4.88 -3.57
N TYR A 46 -10.26 -6.01 -3.72
CA TYR A 46 -10.31 -7.09 -2.74
C TYR A 46 -9.90 -6.58 -1.36
N ARG A 47 -10.77 -6.81 -0.39
CA ARG A 47 -10.55 -6.50 1.02
C ARG A 47 -10.35 -7.81 1.77
N TYR A 48 -9.24 -7.93 2.49
CA TYR A 48 -9.04 -9.07 3.37
C TYR A 48 -10.16 -9.14 4.43
N PRO A 49 -10.65 -10.34 4.79
CA PRO A 49 -11.61 -10.46 5.87
C PRO A 49 -11.03 -9.89 7.17
N ALA A 50 -11.76 -8.95 7.78
CA ALA A 50 -11.31 -8.17 8.94
C ALA A 50 -10.00 -7.38 8.72
N GLY A 51 -9.67 -7.05 7.47
CA GLY A 51 -8.50 -6.25 7.11
C GLY A 51 -8.82 -5.18 6.06
N GLU A 52 -7.82 -4.82 5.26
CA GLU A 52 -7.86 -3.72 4.31
C GLU A 52 -7.86 -4.19 2.84
N SER A 53 -8.35 -3.33 1.96
CA SER A 53 -8.09 -3.35 0.52
C SER A 53 -7.04 -2.29 0.15
N TYR A 54 -6.50 -2.35 -1.07
CA TYR A 54 -5.64 -1.26 -1.56
C TYR A 54 -6.38 0.08 -1.64
N LEU A 55 -7.69 0.10 -1.87
CA LEU A 55 -8.49 1.33 -1.84
C LEU A 55 -8.55 1.94 -0.44
N ASP A 56 -8.67 1.11 0.60
CA ASP A 56 -8.64 1.58 1.98
C ASP A 56 -7.28 2.20 2.32
N VAL A 57 -6.19 1.58 1.86
CA VAL A 57 -4.82 2.11 1.98
C VAL A 57 -4.70 3.47 1.29
N VAL A 58 -5.18 3.60 0.04
CA VAL A 58 -5.15 4.87 -0.70
C VAL A 58 -5.93 5.95 0.06
N GLN A 59 -7.10 5.63 0.58
CA GLN A 59 -7.93 6.59 1.33
C GLN A 59 -7.24 7.09 2.60
N ARG A 60 -6.60 6.20 3.40
CA ARG A 60 -5.90 6.65 4.62
C ARG A 60 -4.58 7.38 4.33
N LEU A 61 -4.00 7.21 3.14
CA LEU A 61 -2.80 7.91 2.72
C LEU A 61 -3.05 9.35 2.27
N GLU A 62 -4.30 9.74 1.98
CA GLU A 62 -4.67 11.08 1.54
C GLU A 62 -4.06 12.23 2.40
N PRO A 63 -4.15 12.21 3.75
CA PRO A 63 -3.52 13.24 4.58
C PRO A 63 -1.98 13.21 4.50
N VAL A 64 -1.37 12.03 4.35
CA VAL A 64 0.10 11.90 4.23
C VAL A 64 0.58 12.51 2.92
N ILE A 65 -0.10 12.20 1.82
CA ILE A 65 0.19 12.76 0.50
C ILE A 65 0.04 14.28 0.51
N THR A 66 -1.03 14.80 1.11
CA THR A 66 -1.26 16.25 1.23
C THR A 66 -0.11 16.95 1.96
N GLU A 67 0.43 16.36 3.01
CA GLU A 67 1.58 16.94 3.72
C GLU A 67 2.88 16.82 2.92
N ILE A 68 3.09 15.71 2.18
CA ILE A 68 4.26 15.57 1.29
C ILE A 68 4.24 16.64 0.19
N GLU A 69 3.09 16.92 -0.42
CA GLU A 69 2.96 17.94 -1.47
C GLU A 69 3.18 19.37 -0.96
N ARG A 70 2.98 19.61 0.33
CA ARG A 70 3.23 20.92 0.95
C ARG A 70 4.71 21.18 1.19
N GLU A 71 5.52 20.12 1.28
CA GLU A 71 6.94 20.27 1.58
C GLU A 71 7.76 20.77 0.39
N ARG A 72 8.63 21.72 0.69
CA ARG A 72 9.49 22.39 -0.30
C ARG A 72 10.89 21.81 -0.36
N GLU A 73 11.22 20.94 0.59
CA GLU A 73 12.51 20.26 0.70
C GLU A 73 12.37 18.76 0.39
N CYS A 74 13.51 18.06 0.36
CA CYS A 74 13.53 16.63 0.06
C CYS A 74 12.87 15.82 1.19
N VAL A 75 11.87 15.01 0.84
CA VAL A 75 11.21 14.07 1.75
C VAL A 75 11.68 12.65 1.46
N VAL A 76 12.01 11.90 2.51
CA VAL A 76 12.31 10.47 2.44
C VAL A 76 11.19 9.68 3.13
N ILE A 77 10.52 8.81 2.37
CA ILE A 77 9.43 7.97 2.87
C ILE A 77 9.97 6.57 3.14
N VAL A 78 9.83 6.11 4.38
CA VAL A 78 10.16 4.73 4.80
C VAL A 78 8.85 4.06 5.22
N SER A 79 8.48 2.99 4.52
CA SER A 79 7.22 2.28 4.72
C SER A 79 7.33 0.85 4.16
N HIS A 80 6.20 0.21 3.92
CA HIS A 80 6.08 -1.21 3.58
C HIS A 80 5.66 -1.43 2.12
N GLN A 81 5.61 -2.67 1.66
CA GLN A 81 5.51 -2.99 0.24
C GLN A 81 4.20 -2.54 -0.40
N ALA A 82 3.04 -2.74 0.25
CA ALA A 82 1.76 -2.35 -0.35
C ALA A 82 1.57 -0.83 -0.32
N VAL A 83 1.95 -0.20 0.80
CA VAL A 83 1.88 1.25 0.99
C VAL A 83 2.79 1.98 0.00
N LEU A 84 4.05 1.56 -0.16
CA LEU A 84 4.98 2.17 -1.11
C LEU A 84 4.48 2.08 -2.56
N ARG A 85 3.79 0.99 -2.92
CA ARG A 85 3.14 0.87 -4.24
C ARG A 85 1.99 1.86 -4.41
N ALA A 86 1.21 2.10 -3.36
CA ALA A 86 0.12 3.08 -3.41
C ALA A 86 0.68 4.51 -3.53
N VAL A 87 1.68 4.87 -2.73
CA VAL A 87 2.37 6.18 -2.80
C VAL A 87 3.03 6.36 -4.17
N LEU A 88 3.75 5.36 -4.66
CA LEU A 88 4.36 5.41 -5.98
C LEU A 88 3.31 5.50 -7.08
N GLY A 89 2.21 4.75 -6.98
CA GLY A 89 1.09 4.80 -7.91
C GLY A 89 0.49 6.21 -8.02
N TYR A 90 0.35 6.91 -6.89
CA TYR A 90 -0.08 8.31 -6.87
C TYR A 90 0.88 9.20 -7.68
N PHE A 91 2.18 9.20 -7.36
CA PHE A 91 3.14 10.09 -8.03
C PHE A 91 3.45 9.69 -9.48
N MET A 92 3.37 8.40 -9.83
CA MET A 92 3.61 7.94 -11.20
C MET A 92 2.44 8.25 -12.14
N VAL A 93 1.19 8.16 -11.68
CA VAL A 93 0.00 8.51 -12.50
C VAL A 93 -0.01 10.00 -12.80
N SER A 94 0.38 10.83 -11.82
CA SER A 94 0.50 12.28 -11.97
C SER A 94 1.64 12.73 -12.90
N CYS A 95 2.58 11.84 -13.25
CA CYS A 95 3.77 12.16 -14.05
C CYS A 95 3.79 11.56 -15.47
N LEU A 96 2.71 10.98 -16.00
CA LEU A 96 2.83 10.16 -17.22
C LEU A 96 1.89 10.50 -18.40
N PRO A 97 2.46 10.71 -19.59
CA PRO A 97 2.11 9.94 -20.77
C PRO A 97 2.96 8.64 -20.81
N ARG A 98 2.31 7.48 -20.60
CA ARG A 98 2.79 6.08 -20.82
C ARG A 98 3.88 5.48 -19.89
N MET A 99 3.48 4.52 -19.07
CA MET A 99 4.31 3.37 -18.64
C MET A 99 3.43 2.13 -18.68
N PRO A 100 3.99 0.99 -19.08
CA PRO A 100 3.27 -0.26 -19.09
C PRO A 100 3.04 -0.77 -17.67
N PRO A 101 2.01 -1.60 -17.44
CA PRO A 101 1.77 -2.20 -16.14
C PRO A 101 2.97 -3.05 -15.76
N THR A 102 3.62 -2.70 -14.66
CA THR A 102 4.68 -3.52 -14.08
C THR A 102 4.07 -4.84 -13.64
N HIS A 103 4.38 -5.89 -14.41
CA HIS A 103 4.11 -7.27 -14.05
C HIS A 103 4.71 -7.55 -12.66
N CYS A 104 3.85 -7.92 -11.72
CA CYS A 104 4.23 -8.68 -10.54
C CYS A 104 4.21 -10.17 -10.86
#